data_AF-A0A526PJD9-F1
#
_entry.id   AF-A0A526PJD9-F1
#
_cell.length_a   1.000
_cell.length_b   1.000
_cell.length_c   1.000
_cell.angle_alpha   90.00
_cell.angle_beta   90.00
_cell.angle_gamma   90.00
#
_symmetry.space_group_name_H-M   'P 1'
#
loop_
_entity.id
_entity.type
_entity.pdbx_description
1 polymer ?
#
loop_
_entity_poly.entity_id
_entity_poly.type
_entity_poly.pdbx_seq_one_letter_code
_entity_poly.pdbx_strand_id
1 'polypeptide(L)' 'SGTAQLEINFLHGDALALADKVLLFKRLTRQAAQASGMHATFMAKPIAAQAGSSMHLHMSIVDEAGNTLFAGGDDADT' A
#
# COMPACT_ATOMS: atom_id res chain seq x y z
N SER A 1 14.06 5.26 4.81
CA SER A 1 13.61 4.18 5.71
C SER A 1 13.92 4.60 7.15
N GLY A 2 12.94 4.59 8.04
CA GLY A 2 13.09 4.90 9.47
C GLY A 2 13.29 3.65 10.32
N THR A 3 13.70 3.82 11.58
CA THR A 3 13.91 2.71 12.51
C THR A 3 12.59 1.98 12.77
N ALA A 4 12.61 0.64 12.73
CA ALA A 4 11.43 -0.23 12.90
C ALA A 4 10.29 0.04 11.89
N GLN A 5 10.60 0.66 10.74
CA GLN A 5 9.67 0.82 9.63
C GLN A 5 9.69 -0.43 8.74
N LEU A 6 8.51 -0.96 8.44
CA LEU A 6 8.32 -2.11 7.57
C LEU A 6 7.37 -1.73 6.44
N GLU A 7 7.56 -2.34 5.27
CA GLU A 7 6.74 -2.13 4.08
C GLU A 7 6.28 -3.48 3.53
N ILE A 8 5.00 -3.57 3.18
CA ILE A 8 4.39 -4.75 2.55
C ILE A 8 3.62 -4.27 1.33
N ASN A 9 3.90 -4.89 0.19
CA ASN A 9 3.28 -4.57 -1.09
C ASN A 9 2.20 -5.59 -1.45
N PHE A 10 1.13 -5.09 -2.06
CA PHE A 10 0.06 -5.90 -2.63
C PHE A 10 0.22 -5.95 -4.14
N LEU A 11 -0.12 -7.08 -4.74
CA LEU A 11 -0.25 -7.18 -6.19
C LEU A 11 -1.50 -6.39 -6.65
N HIS A 12 -1.41 -5.78 -7.81
CA HIS A 12 -2.52 -5.07 -8.46
C HIS A 12 -3.66 -6.04 -8.83
N GLY A 13 -4.88 -5.51 -8.94
CA GLY A 13 -6.09 -6.29 -9.18
C GLY A 13 -7.35 -5.44 -9.00
N ASP A 14 -8.48 -6.10 -8.79
CA ASP A 14 -9.76 -5.43 -8.56
C ASP A 14 -9.67 -4.42 -7.39
N ALA A 15 -10.07 -3.19 -7.67
CA ALA A 15 -9.85 -2.06 -6.77
C ALA A 15 -10.61 -2.21 -5.45
N LEU A 16 -11.85 -2.71 -5.49
CA LEU A 16 -12.68 -2.86 -4.30
C LEU A 16 -12.14 -4.00 -3.42
N ALA A 17 -11.83 -5.14 -4.03
CA ALA A 17 -11.24 -6.27 -3.31
C ALA A 17 -9.86 -5.90 -2.70
N LEU A 18 -9.06 -5.07 -3.37
CA LEU A 18 -7.80 -4.57 -2.82
C LEU A 18 -8.00 -3.60 -1.66
N ALA A 19 -8.97 -2.70 -1.75
CA ALA A 19 -9.31 -1.79 -0.65
C ALA A 19 -9.68 -2.56 0.63
N ASP A 20 -10.50 -3.62 0.49
CA ASP A 20 -10.87 -4.50 1.60
C ASP A 20 -9.65 -5.22 2.19
N LYS A 21 -8.76 -5.74 1.34
CA LYS A 21 -7.52 -6.39 1.77
C LYS A 21 -6.61 -5.44 2.55
N VAL A 22 -6.48 -4.18 2.13
CA VAL A 22 -5.67 -3.17 2.84
C VAL A 22 -6.25 -2.87 4.21
N LEU A 23 -7.58 -2.77 4.33
CA LEU A 23 -8.24 -2.54 5.61
C LEU A 23 -8.03 -3.74 6.56
N LEU A 24 -8.23 -4.96 6.06
CA LEU A 24 -7.99 -6.18 6.81
C LEU A 24 -6.53 -6.30 7.24
N PHE A 25 -5.59 -6.02 6.35
CA PHE A 25 -4.16 -6.03 6.66
C PHE A 25 -3.81 -5.08 7.81
N LYS A 26 -4.30 -3.84 7.80
CA LYS A 26 -4.05 -2.87 8.90
C LYS A 26 -4.61 -3.39 10.23
N ARG A 27 -5.77 -4.04 10.22
CA ARG A 27 -6.40 -4.62 11.43
C ARG A 27 -5.62 -5.84 11.93
N LEU A 28 -5.34 -6.80 11.05
CA LEU A 28 -4.61 -8.02 11.38
C LEU A 28 -3.19 -7.73 11.86
N THR A 29 -2.50 -6.77 11.24
CA THR A 29 -1.15 -6.36 11.68
C THR A 29 -1.17 -5.82 13.10
N ARG A 30 -2.15 -4.99 13.46
CA ARG A 30 -2.30 -4.49 14.84
C ARG A 30 -2.58 -5.63 15.83
N GLN A 31 -3.44 -6.58 15.46
CA GLN A 31 -3.75 -7.74 16.30
C GLN A 31 -2.54 -8.67 16.48
N ALA A 32 -1.82 -8.97 15.40
CA ALA A 32 -0.62 -9.81 15.45
C ALA A 32 0.50 -9.16 16.28
N ALA A 33 0.70 -7.85 16.13
CA ALA A 33 1.64 -7.10 16.94
C ALA A 33 1.25 -7.16 18.43
N GLN A 34 -0.03 -6.93 18.75
CA GLN A 34 -0.52 -7.00 20.13
C GLN A 34 -0.33 -8.40 20.74
N ALA A 35 -0.63 -9.47 19.98
CA ALA A 35 -0.40 -10.85 20.42
C ALA A 35 1.08 -11.15 20.68
N SER A 36 1.99 -10.42 20.03
CA SER A 36 3.44 -10.52 20.22
C SER A 36 3.99 -9.52 21.24
N GLY A 37 3.15 -8.84 22.02
CA GLY A 37 3.57 -7.84 23.01
C GLY A 37 4.12 -6.54 22.40
N MET A 38 3.84 -6.27 21.12
CA MET A 38 4.27 -5.08 20.38
C MET A 38 3.08 -4.20 20.01
N HIS A 39 3.37 -2.97 19.54
CA HIS A 39 2.38 -2.07 18.98
C HIS A 39 2.73 -1.70 17.54
N ALA A 40 1.84 -2.01 16.60
CA ALA A 40 1.94 -1.53 15.22
C ALA A 40 1.12 -0.26 15.01
N THR A 41 1.70 0.74 14.35
CA THR A 41 1.03 2.00 14.00
C THR A 41 1.19 2.32 12.52
N PHE A 42 0.13 2.90 11.94
CA PHE A 42 0.09 3.41 10.57
C PHE A 42 -0.05 4.94 10.54
N MET A 43 0.29 5.61 11.65
CA MET A 43 0.33 7.07 11.72
C MET A 43 1.38 7.60 10.72
N ALA A 44 1.07 8.69 10.02
CA ALA A 44 1.96 9.25 9.02
C ALA A 44 3.32 9.68 9.60
N LYS A 45 3.34 10.14 10.85
CA LYS A 45 4.55 10.61 11.54
C LYS A 45 4.51 10.20 13.02
N PRO A 46 4.84 8.94 13.36
CA PRO A 46 4.74 8.46 14.74
C PRO A 46 5.86 9.00 15.64
N ILE A 47 7.03 9.34 15.06
CA ILE A 47 8.19 9.88 15.78
C ILE A 47 8.65 11.14 15.04
N ALA A 48 8.62 12.29 15.72
CA ALA A 48 8.83 13.60 15.09
C ALA A 48 10.18 13.71 14.34
N ALA A 49 11.25 13.16 14.92
CA ALA A 49 12.60 13.22 14.37
C ALA A 49 12.96 12.07 13.41
N GLN A 50 12.04 11.17 13.08
CA GLN A 50 12.30 10.04 12.15
C GLN A 50 11.51 10.15 10.85
N ALA A 51 11.84 9.34 9.85
CA ALA A 51 11.06 9.25 8.62
C ALA A 51 9.59 8.91 8.91
N GLY A 52 8.68 9.48 8.12
CA GLY A 52 7.25 9.19 8.20
C GLY A 52 6.89 7.87 7.51
N SER A 53 5.68 7.38 7.79
CA SER A 53 5.05 6.29 7.03
C SER A 53 4.07 6.85 6.01
N SER A 54 4.10 6.32 4.80
CA SER A 54 3.19 6.65 3.71
C SER A 54 2.46 5.40 3.24
N MET A 55 1.46 5.60 2.38
CA MET A 55 0.79 4.53 1.65
C MET A 55 0.78 4.97 0.19
N HIS A 56 1.58 4.31 -0.65
CA HIS A 56 1.62 4.60 -2.07
C HIS A 56 0.47 3.86 -2.75
N LEU A 57 -0.21 4.54 -3.68
CA LEU A 57 -1.26 3.97 -4.50
C LEU A 57 -0.79 3.94 -5.95
N HIS A 58 -0.56 2.75 -6.47
CA HIS A 58 -0.31 2.53 -7.89
C HIS A 58 -1.66 2.26 -8.55
N MET A 59 -2.06 3.14 -9.48
CA MET A 59 -3.37 3.11 -10.10
C MET A 59 -3.23 2.98 -11.62
N SER A 60 -4.03 2.09 -12.20
CA SER A 60 -4.22 1.96 -13.64
C SER A 60 -5.73 1.98 -13.94
N ILE A 61 -6.09 2.44 -15.13
CA ILE A 61 -7.43 2.32 -15.67
C ILE A 61 -7.36 1.37 -16.87
N VAL A 62 -8.25 0.39 -16.88
CA VAL A 62 -8.41 -0.56 -17.97
C VAL A 62 -9.82 -0.45 -18.54
N ASP A 63 -9.97 -0.57 -19.86
CA ASP A 63 -11.28 -0.68 -20.49
C ASP A 63 -11.88 -2.09 -20.32
N GLU A 64 -13.11 -2.29 -20.81
CA GLU A 64 -13.79 -3.58 -20.76
C GLU A 64 -13.08 -4.67 -21.58
N ALA A 65 -12.24 -4.30 -22.54
CA ALA A 65 -11.43 -5.22 -23.34
C ALA A 65 -10.07 -5.54 -22.68
N GLY A 66 -9.75 -4.92 -21.54
CA GLY A 66 -8.51 -5.12 -20.79
C GLY A 66 -7.33 -4.25 -21.25
N ASN A 67 -7.56 -3.27 -22.13
CA ASN A 67 -6.50 -2.36 -22.58
C ASN A 67 -6.21 -1.32 -21.51
N THR A 68 -4.93 -1.05 -21.24
CA THR A 68 -4.52 -0.03 -20.27
C THR A 68 -4.62 1.35 -20.88
N LEU A 69 -5.47 2.20 -20.29
CA LEU A 69 -5.73 3.57 -20.79
C LEU A 69 -4.66 4.58 -20.35
N PHE A 70 -3.82 4.21 -19.38
CA PHE A 70 -2.69 5.03 -18.92
C PHE A 70 -1.38 4.71 -19.62
N ALA A 71 -1.32 3.62 -20.40
CA ALA A 71 -0.17 3.32 -21.23
C ALA A 71 -0.32 4.12 -22.54
N GLY A 72 0.65 4.99 -22.85
CA GLY A 72 0.75 5.54 -24.21
C GLY A 72 0.95 4.39 -25.19
N GLY A 73 0.28 4.44 -26.35
CA GLY A 73 0.54 3.47 -27.41
C GLY A 73 1.98 3.64 -27.90
N ASP A 74 2.75 2.54 -27.84
CA ASP A 74 4.15 2.36 -28.25
C ASP A 74 5.13 3.54 -28.00
N ASP A 75 6.12 3.29 -27.14
CA ASP A 75 7.42 3.98 -27.12
C ASP A 75 7.41 5.51 -26.99
N ALA A 76 6.82 6.04 -25.92
CA ALA A 76 7.07 7.42 -25.49
C ALA A 76 7.42 7.52 -24.00
N ASP A 77 8.42 6.75 -23.56
CA ASP A 77 9.26 7.13 -22.40
C ASP A 77 10.64 6.45 -22.45
N THR A 78 11.44 6.84 -23.45
CA THR A 78 12.89 7.11 -23.32
C THR A 78 13.20 8.41 -24.01
#